data_AF-F6T614-F1
#
_entry.id   AF-F6T614-F1
#
_cell.length_a   1.000
_cell.length_b   1.000
_cell.length_c   1.000
_cell.angle_alpha   90.00
_cell.angle_beta   90.00
_cell.angle_gamma   90.00
#
_symmetry.space_group_name_H-M   'P 1'
#
loop_
_entity.id
_entity.type
_entity.pdbx_description
1 polymer ?
#
loop_
_entity_poly.entity_id
_entity_poly.type
_entity_poly.pdbx_seq_one_letter_code
_entity_poly.pdbx_strand_id
1 'polypeptide(L)'
;MKCIWFVLLVEVISVVDSHRPLTNGGNYELSSFSTKAKSMAEVIYMMCLPKVPDYVNATARPSNPSLPHKFNLTILEIKKLSFIVEIERVDQATGWDWMPITVDWSSYIGNGTVYRNLILWFPDAADIRGMNRNTASKSCIDNGGRLVDIVDKAMYDVVYNYSRQTIVFGSIPWVDIWLGSSYNPATDTVTQSNGKPGYHGDWIPGYPWRGSRYETYTGLLLDIKPPGYT
;
A
#
# COMPACT_ATOMS: atom_id res chain seq x y z
N MET A 1 24.88 1.10 26.35
CA MET A 1 25.53 2.10 25.47
C MET A 1 24.59 3.28 25.35
N LYS A 2 25.05 4.49 25.66
CA LYS A 2 24.23 5.72 25.66
C LYS A 2 24.48 6.47 24.35
N CYS A 3 23.43 6.69 23.56
CA CYS A 3 23.50 7.50 22.35
C CYS A 3 23.64 8.97 22.74
N ILE A 4 24.78 9.58 22.40
CA ILE A 4 25.06 11.01 22.56
C ILE A 4 24.83 11.67 21.19
N TRP A 5 24.01 12.72 21.16
CA TRP A 5 23.66 13.46 19.95
C TRP A 5 24.67 14.57 19.68
N PHE A 6 25.13 14.68 18.44
CA PHE A 6 25.53 15.96 17.84
C PHE A 6 24.35 16.47 17.02
N VAL A 7 23.77 17.60 17.43
CA VAL A 7 22.81 18.35 16.60
C VAL A 7 23.62 19.08 15.53
N LEU A 8 23.78 18.43 14.38
CA LEU A 8 24.06 19.15 13.15
C LEU A 8 22.72 19.80 12.75
N LEU A 9 22.70 21.13 12.69
CA LEU A 9 21.62 21.92 12.10
C LEU A 9 21.49 21.56 10.61
N VAL A 10 20.85 20.43 10.34
CA VAL A 10 20.22 20.17 9.05
C VAL A 10 18.78 20.56 9.25
N GLU A 11 18.36 21.54 8.46
CA GLU A 11 17.02 22.10 8.37
C GLU A 11 15.97 21.17 8.94
N VAL A 12 15.38 21.61 10.06
CA VAL A 12 14.15 21.04 10.59
C VAL A 12 13.15 21.13 9.45
N ILE A 13 13.01 20.05 8.67
CA ILE A 13 11.80 19.81 7.92
C ILE A 13 10.77 19.79 9.01
N SER A 14 10.03 20.88 9.11
CA SER A 14 8.84 20.94 9.93
C SER A 14 8.10 19.65 9.63
N VAL A 15 7.93 18.82 10.65
CA VAL A 15 6.82 17.89 10.67
C VAL A 15 5.60 18.80 10.73
N VAL A 16 5.25 19.40 9.59
CA VAL A 16 3.86 19.56 9.24
C VAL A 16 3.29 18.20 9.52
N ASP A 17 2.28 18.16 10.38
CA ASP A 17 1.50 16.99 10.74
C ASP A 17 0.83 16.47 9.45
N SER A 18 1.65 15.97 8.53
CA SER A 18 1.20 15.35 7.33
C SER A 18 0.73 14.01 7.84
N HIS A 19 -0.58 13.86 7.93
CA HIS A 19 -1.27 12.57 8.03
C HIS A 19 -0.85 11.55 6.95
N ARG A 20 0.09 11.91 6.07
CA ARG A 20 0.79 11.02 5.16
C ARG A 20 1.52 9.90 5.94
N PRO A 21 1.32 8.64 5.55
CA PRO A 21 2.11 7.53 6.06
C PRO A 21 3.61 7.76 5.82
N LEU A 22 4.42 7.54 6.85
CA LEU A 22 5.87 7.52 6.74
C LEU A 22 6.27 6.21 6.05
N THR A 23 6.75 6.31 4.82
CA THR A 23 7.24 5.18 4.04
C THR A 23 8.76 5.13 4.03
N ASN A 24 9.34 3.97 4.29
CA ASN A 24 10.79 3.75 4.21
C ASN A 24 11.10 2.54 3.33
N GLY A 25 12.33 2.45 2.85
CA GLY A 25 12.81 1.27 2.15
C GLY A 25 14.32 1.17 2.21
N GLY A 26 14.82 -0.02 1.89
CA GLY A 26 16.24 -0.31 1.91
C GLY A 26 16.51 -1.73 1.47
N ASN A 27 17.78 -2.12 1.58
CA ASN A 27 18.20 -3.50 1.42
C ASN A 27 19.10 -3.90 2.59
N TYR A 28 19.19 -5.20 2.82
CA TYR A 28 20.06 -5.79 3.81
C TYR A 28 20.62 -7.09 3.27
N GLU A 29 21.94 -7.20 3.23
CA GLU A 29 22.61 -8.43 2.85
C GLU A 29 22.88 -9.28 4.09
N LEU A 30 22.49 -10.55 4.02
CA LEU A 30 22.74 -11.53 5.07
C LEU A 30 23.44 -12.76 4.49
N SER A 31 24.40 -13.30 5.23
CA SER A 31 25.02 -14.58 4.92
C SER A 31 24.13 -15.70 5.45
N SER A 32 23.69 -16.61 4.59
CA SER A 32 22.73 -17.67 4.92
C SER A 32 23.20 -19.04 4.47
N PHE A 33 22.88 -20.04 5.29
CA PHE A 33 23.04 -21.46 5.00
C PHE A 33 21.82 -22.21 5.55
N SER A 34 21.36 -23.22 4.84
CA SER A 34 20.34 -24.12 5.36
C SER A 34 20.49 -25.51 4.77
N THR A 35 20.28 -26.55 5.59
CA THR A 35 20.11 -27.92 5.11
C THR A 35 18.68 -28.24 4.67
N LYS A 36 17.74 -27.32 4.92
CA LYS A 36 16.32 -27.43 4.57
C LYS A 36 15.94 -26.34 3.58
N ALA A 37 14.83 -26.51 2.86
CA ALA A 37 14.31 -25.49 1.95
C ALA A 37 13.91 -24.17 2.65
N LYS A 38 13.90 -24.13 3.98
CA LYS A 38 13.51 -22.96 4.77
C LYS A 38 14.59 -22.59 5.79
N SER A 39 14.73 -21.30 6.05
CA SER A 39 15.59 -20.76 7.11
C SER A 39 15.01 -19.45 7.64
N MET A 40 15.20 -19.20 8.93
CA MET A 40 14.78 -17.93 9.55
C MET A 40 15.94 -16.95 9.57
N ALA A 41 15.64 -15.67 9.35
CA ALA A 41 16.61 -14.59 9.47
C ALA A 41 15.98 -13.35 10.10
N GLU A 42 16.80 -12.54 10.77
CA GLU A 42 16.42 -11.21 11.22
C GLU A 42 17.06 -10.17 10.29
N VAL A 43 16.21 -9.30 9.75
CA VAL A 43 16.60 -8.25 8.80
C VAL A 43 16.52 -6.91 9.51
N ILE A 44 17.63 -6.17 9.52
CA ILE A 44 17.75 -4.90 10.25
C ILE A 44 17.48 -3.74 9.29
N TYR A 45 16.65 -2.77 9.70
CA TYR A 45 16.33 -1.63 8.83
C TYR A 45 17.48 -0.63 8.64
N MET A 46 18.48 -0.68 9.53
CA MET A 46 19.60 0.28 9.58
C MET A 46 19.14 1.75 9.71
N MET A 47 17.99 1.97 10.34
CA MET A 47 17.43 3.30 10.58
C MET A 47 16.71 3.39 11.93
N CYS A 48 16.63 4.61 12.46
CA CYS A 48 15.92 4.89 13.70
C CYS A 48 14.46 5.21 13.40
N LEU A 49 13.59 4.19 13.46
CA LEU A 49 12.16 4.39 13.26
C LEU A 49 11.49 4.99 14.51
N PRO A 50 10.49 5.88 14.35
CA PRO A 50 9.81 6.50 15.48
C PRO A 50 8.99 5.48 16.30
N LYS A 51 8.36 4.52 15.61
CA LYS A 51 7.63 3.38 16.19
C LYS A 51 7.84 2.11 15.35
N VAL A 52 7.28 0.99 15.78
CA VAL A 52 7.20 -0.24 14.98
C VAL A 52 6.41 0.03 13.69
N PRO A 53 6.89 -0.37 12.50
CA PRO A 53 6.10 -0.33 11.28
C PRO A 53 4.76 -1.03 11.40
N ASP A 54 3.73 -0.43 10.83
CA ASP A 54 2.40 -1.05 10.75
C ASP A 54 2.38 -2.14 9.66
N TYR A 55 3.35 -2.10 8.73
CA TYR A 55 3.56 -3.11 7.69
C TYR A 55 4.98 -3.06 7.13
N VAL A 56 5.41 -4.21 6.62
CA VAL A 56 6.64 -4.39 5.86
C VAL A 56 6.30 -5.24 4.63
N ASN A 57 6.88 -4.92 3.49
CA ASN A 57 6.97 -5.80 2.33
C ASN A 57 8.45 -6.08 2.06
N ALA A 58 8.79 -7.32 1.75
CA ALA A 58 10.16 -7.70 1.50
C ALA A 58 10.27 -8.82 0.46
N THR A 59 11.36 -8.80 -0.29
CA THR A 59 11.70 -9.84 -1.27
C THR A 59 13.15 -10.27 -1.07
N ALA A 60 13.42 -11.56 -1.27
CA ALA A 60 14.76 -12.12 -1.17
C ALA A 60 15.28 -12.53 -2.55
N ARG A 61 16.57 -12.27 -2.79
CA ARG A 61 17.29 -12.73 -3.99
C ARG A 61 18.73 -13.07 -3.66
N PRO A 62 19.39 -13.95 -4.42
CA PRO A 62 20.83 -14.10 -4.33
C PRO A 62 21.51 -12.75 -4.55
N SER A 63 22.49 -12.40 -3.72
CA SER A 63 23.29 -11.18 -3.98
C SER A 63 24.09 -11.32 -5.28
N ASN A 64 24.55 -12.54 -5.59
CA ASN A 64 25.14 -12.86 -6.89
C ASN A 64 24.03 -13.31 -7.87
N PRO A 65 23.65 -12.49 -8.86
CA PRO A 65 22.54 -12.79 -9.77
C PRO A 65 22.82 -13.96 -10.72
N SER A 66 24.08 -14.39 -10.86
CA SER A 66 24.46 -15.55 -11.67
C SER A 66 24.04 -16.89 -11.02
N LEU A 67 23.67 -16.88 -9.74
CA LEU A 67 23.24 -18.08 -9.04
C LEU A 67 21.76 -18.39 -9.36
N PRO A 68 21.41 -19.66 -9.64
CA PRO A 68 20.07 -20.04 -10.12
C PRO A 68 18.99 -20.06 -9.02
N HIS A 69 19.38 -19.80 -7.77
CA HIS A 69 18.50 -19.89 -6.60
C HIS A 69 17.36 -18.89 -6.70
N LYS A 70 16.15 -19.34 -6.39
CA LYS A 70 14.97 -18.49 -6.26
C LYS A 70 14.47 -18.59 -4.84
N PHE A 71 14.20 -17.44 -4.24
CA PHE A 71 13.71 -17.37 -2.88
C PHE A 71 12.31 -16.74 -2.86
N ASN A 72 11.47 -17.26 -1.98
CA ASN A 72 10.31 -16.59 -1.46
C ASN A 72 10.60 -16.16 -0.02
N LEU A 73 9.88 -15.14 0.46
CA LEU A 73 10.07 -14.59 1.78
C LEU A 73 8.70 -14.38 2.43
N THR A 74 8.57 -14.85 3.67
CA THR A 74 7.40 -14.62 4.51
C THR A 74 7.83 -13.83 5.74
N ILE A 75 7.14 -12.72 6.03
CA ILE A 75 7.38 -11.92 7.24
C ILE A 75 6.66 -12.59 8.41
N LEU A 76 7.40 -12.90 9.46
CA LEU A 76 6.88 -13.56 10.66
C LEU A 76 6.59 -12.55 11.78
N GLU A 77 7.47 -11.55 11.95
CA GLU A 77 7.36 -10.55 13.01
C GLU A 77 7.94 -9.22 12.54
N ILE A 78 7.28 -8.11 12.89
CA ILE A 78 7.75 -6.75 12.63
C ILE A 78 8.10 -6.10 13.96
N LYS A 79 9.34 -5.61 14.09
CA LYS A 79 9.85 -4.94 15.29
C LYS A 79 10.24 -3.50 14.95
N LYS A 80 10.63 -2.74 15.97
CA LYS A 80 10.99 -1.31 15.78
C LYS A 80 12.26 -1.11 14.95
N LEU A 81 13.24 -2.02 15.04
CA LEU A 81 14.55 -1.87 14.41
C LEU A 81 14.86 -2.99 13.39
N SER A 82 14.02 -4.00 13.32
CA SER A 82 14.21 -5.19 12.51
C SER A 82 12.87 -5.86 12.21
N PHE A 83 12.89 -6.88 11.36
CA PHE A 83 11.79 -7.81 11.16
C PHE A 83 12.35 -9.23 10.99
N ILE A 84 11.58 -10.21 11.45
CA ILE A 84 11.92 -11.63 11.32
C ILE A 84 11.22 -12.18 10.08
N VAL A 85 11.97 -12.94 9.29
CA VAL A 85 11.49 -13.55 8.07
C VAL A 85 11.77 -15.05 8.05
N GLU A 86 10.92 -15.80 7.37
CA GLU A 86 11.22 -17.13 6.86
C GLU A 86 11.57 -16.99 5.37
N ILE A 87 12.79 -17.39 5.01
CA ILE A 87 13.27 -17.46 3.63
C ILE A 87 13.09 -18.89 3.17
N GLU A 88 12.37 -19.07 2.06
CA GLU A 88 12.13 -20.36 1.44
C GLU A 88 12.78 -20.41 0.06
N ARG A 89 13.58 -21.43 -0.21
CA ARG A 89 14.06 -21.73 -1.55
C ARG A 89 12.92 -22.39 -2.35
N VAL A 90 12.58 -21.81 -3.50
CA VAL A 90 11.42 -22.24 -4.30
C VAL A 90 11.78 -22.86 -5.64
N ASP A 91 13.04 -22.80 -6.06
CA ASP A 91 13.49 -23.53 -7.26
C ASP A 91 13.70 -25.03 -6.99
N GLN A 92 13.98 -25.42 -5.74
CA GLN A 92 14.21 -26.81 -5.33
C GLN A 92 13.76 -27.00 -3.87
N ALA A 93 13.33 -28.22 -3.51
CA ALA A 93 12.90 -28.58 -2.15
C ALA A 93 14.08 -28.90 -1.20
N THR A 94 15.28 -28.44 -1.53
CA THR A 94 16.53 -28.68 -0.77
C THR A 94 17.02 -27.39 -0.13
N GLY A 95 18.00 -27.51 0.76
CA GLY A 95 18.71 -26.38 1.33
C GLY A 95 19.62 -25.64 0.34
N TRP A 96 20.51 -24.81 0.87
CA TRP A 96 21.53 -24.07 0.10
C TRP A 96 22.81 -23.95 0.93
N ASP A 97 23.94 -23.94 0.22
CA ASP A 97 25.25 -23.68 0.81
C ASP A 97 25.38 -22.22 1.25
N TRP A 98 26.40 -21.94 2.05
CA TRP A 98 26.71 -20.59 2.51
C TRP A 98 26.75 -19.60 1.34
N MET A 99 25.80 -18.68 1.33
CA MET A 99 25.69 -17.67 0.29
C MET A 99 25.12 -16.35 0.81
N PRO A 100 25.51 -15.21 0.21
CA PRO A 100 24.87 -13.94 0.48
C PRO A 100 23.50 -13.86 -0.19
N ILE A 101 22.49 -13.50 0.60
CA ILE A 101 21.13 -13.21 0.17
C ILE A 101 20.86 -11.73 0.45
N THR A 102 20.45 -10.99 -0.59
CA THR A 102 19.96 -9.62 -0.42
C THR A 102 18.45 -9.67 -0.15
N VAL A 103 18.04 -9.05 0.95
CA VAL A 103 16.64 -8.77 1.25
C VAL A 103 16.36 -7.30 0.94
N ASP A 104 15.62 -7.05 -0.13
CA ASP A 104 15.09 -5.73 -0.47
C ASP A 104 13.75 -5.56 0.27
N TRP A 105 13.55 -4.42 0.93
CA TRP A 105 12.38 -4.21 1.79
C TRP A 105 11.82 -2.79 1.69
N SER A 106 10.53 -2.66 1.96
CA SER A 106 9.82 -1.40 2.17
C SER A 106 8.90 -1.52 3.39
N SER A 107 8.59 -0.40 4.03
CA SER A 107 7.74 -0.34 5.22
C SER A 107 6.86 0.90 5.21
N TYR A 108 5.76 0.86 5.95
CA TYR A 108 4.99 2.05 6.27
C TYR A 108 4.63 2.14 7.75
N ILE A 109 4.54 3.37 8.23
CA ILE A 109 4.12 3.78 9.57
C ILE A 109 3.02 4.82 9.35
N GLY A 110 1.79 4.55 9.76
CA GLY A 110 0.68 5.49 9.62
C GLY A 110 -0.70 4.84 9.64
N ASN A 111 -1.72 5.68 9.55
CA ASN A 111 -3.10 5.22 9.47
C ASN A 111 -3.46 4.92 8.01
N GLY A 112 -3.31 3.66 7.62
CA GLY A 112 -3.56 3.18 6.27
C GLY A 112 -3.92 1.70 6.29
N THR A 113 -4.23 1.17 5.11
CA THR A 113 -4.30 -0.27 4.88
C THR A 113 -3.44 -0.63 3.68
N VAL A 114 -3.12 -1.90 3.52
CA VAL A 114 -2.34 -2.38 2.37
C VAL A 114 -3.13 -3.42 1.61
N TYR A 115 -3.09 -3.27 0.28
CA TYR A 115 -3.49 -4.31 -0.64
C TYR A 115 -2.32 -4.63 -1.57
N ARG A 116 -1.77 -5.84 -1.44
CA ARG A 116 -0.53 -6.26 -2.12
C ARG A 116 0.61 -5.29 -1.81
N ASN A 117 1.12 -4.57 -2.79
CA ASN A 117 2.23 -3.61 -2.64
C ASN A 117 1.74 -2.15 -2.68
N LEU A 118 0.45 -1.91 -2.49
CA LEU A 118 -0.16 -0.58 -2.48
C LEU A 118 -0.59 -0.21 -1.06
N ILE A 119 -0.14 0.96 -0.61
CA ILE A 119 -0.63 1.58 0.62
C ILE A 119 -1.83 2.44 0.25
N LEU A 120 -2.94 2.22 0.94
CA LEU A 120 -4.19 2.95 0.79
C LEU A 120 -4.39 3.77 2.07
N TRP A 121 -4.59 5.07 1.95
CA TRP A 121 -4.78 5.94 3.12
C TRP A 121 -5.64 7.17 2.79
N PHE A 122 -6.23 7.75 3.82
CA PHE A 122 -6.86 9.07 3.77
C PHE A 122 -5.92 10.13 4.35
N PRO A 123 -5.63 11.24 3.64
CA PRO A 123 -4.88 12.36 4.19
C PRO A 123 -5.60 13.06 5.34
N ASP A 124 -6.93 13.11 5.34
CA ASP A 124 -7.71 13.54 6.50
C ASP A 124 -9.08 12.89 6.40
N ALA A 125 -9.38 12.01 7.36
CA ALA A 125 -10.61 11.22 7.35
C ALA A 125 -11.82 11.96 7.93
N ALA A 126 -11.59 13.11 8.58
CA ALA A 126 -12.63 13.98 9.11
C ALA A 126 -12.98 15.12 8.12
N ASP A 127 -12.05 15.49 7.24
CA ASP A 127 -12.25 16.55 6.26
C ASP A 127 -13.05 16.08 5.03
N ILE A 128 -14.35 15.85 5.21
CA ILE A 128 -15.26 15.48 4.13
C ILE A 128 -15.60 16.72 3.30
N ARG A 129 -15.13 16.77 2.05
CA ARG A 129 -15.40 17.86 1.11
C ARG A 129 -15.91 17.34 -0.22
N GLY A 130 -16.93 18.01 -0.76
CA GLY A 130 -17.32 17.84 -2.16
C GLY A 130 -16.22 18.36 -3.08
N MET A 131 -15.63 17.49 -3.90
CA MET A 131 -14.62 17.85 -4.89
C MET A 131 -14.96 17.23 -6.24
N ASN A 132 -14.55 17.87 -7.34
CA ASN A 132 -14.54 17.21 -8.64
C ASN A 132 -13.29 16.30 -8.77
N ARG A 133 -13.31 15.39 -9.74
CA ARG A 133 -12.23 14.41 -9.95
C ARG A 133 -10.85 15.03 -10.16
N ASN A 134 -10.74 16.17 -10.86
CA ASN A 134 -9.45 16.80 -11.12
C ASN A 134 -8.84 17.37 -9.85
N THR A 135 -9.65 18.03 -9.02
CA THR A 135 -9.23 18.54 -7.71
C THR A 135 -8.87 17.40 -6.76
N ALA A 136 -9.67 16.33 -6.72
CA ALA A 136 -9.37 15.16 -5.88
C ALA A 136 -8.07 14.48 -6.31
N SER A 137 -7.87 14.28 -7.62
CA SER A 137 -6.64 13.72 -8.17
C SER A 137 -5.41 14.56 -7.83
N LYS A 138 -5.50 15.89 -8.01
CA LYS A 138 -4.44 16.82 -7.64
C LYS A 138 -4.11 16.72 -6.14
N SER A 139 -5.12 16.70 -5.28
CA SER A 139 -4.92 16.55 -3.83
C SER A 139 -4.18 15.25 -3.47
N CYS A 140 -4.52 14.13 -4.09
CA CYS A 140 -3.78 12.87 -3.88
C CYS A 140 -2.33 12.96 -4.37
N ILE A 141 -2.08 13.58 -5.52
CA ILE A 141 -0.74 13.78 -6.09
C ILE A 141 0.11 14.68 -5.18
N ASP A 142 -0.46 15.80 -4.71
CA ASP A 142 0.22 16.74 -3.81
C ASP A 142 0.58 16.06 -2.46
N ASN A 143 -0.13 14.99 -2.07
CA ASN A 143 0.18 14.13 -0.93
C ASN A 143 1.11 12.94 -1.24
N GLY A 144 1.70 12.88 -2.44
CA GLY A 144 2.63 11.83 -2.86
C GLY A 144 1.97 10.50 -3.23
N GLY A 145 0.67 10.52 -3.54
CA GLY A 145 -0.11 9.37 -3.96
C GLY A 145 -0.87 9.61 -5.26
N ARG A 146 -1.98 8.89 -5.44
CA ARG A 146 -2.94 9.03 -6.54
C ARG A 146 -4.29 8.47 -6.12
N LEU A 147 -5.34 8.78 -6.88
CA LEU A 147 -6.63 8.10 -6.71
C LEU A 147 -6.47 6.60 -6.96
N VAL A 148 -7.14 5.80 -6.13
CA VAL A 148 -7.02 4.33 -6.13
C VAL A 148 -7.74 3.73 -7.34
N ASP A 149 -7.09 2.78 -8.02
CA ASP A 149 -7.78 1.89 -8.96
C ASP A 149 -8.22 0.62 -8.23
N ILE A 150 -9.46 0.19 -8.45
CA ILE A 150 -9.93 -1.09 -7.93
C ILE A 150 -9.69 -2.15 -9.00
N VAL A 151 -8.78 -3.09 -8.72
CA VAL A 151 -8.32 -4.06 -9.73
C VAL A 151 -9.13 -5.36 -9.72
N ASP A 152 -9.72 -5.73 -8.58
CA ASP A 152 -10.53 -6.92 -8.41
C ASP A 152 -11.46 -6.77 -7.20
N LYS A 153 -12.34 -7.77 -6.98
CA LYS A 153 -13.29 -7.77 -5.85
C LYS A 153 -12.58 -7.72 -4.50
N ALA A 154 -11.46 -8.42 -4.33
CA ALA A 154 -10.75 -8.43 -3.05
C ALA A 154 -10.23 -7.03 -2.71
N MET A 155 -9.73 -6.29 -3.69
CA MET A 155 -9.37 -4.89 -3.51
C MET A 155 -10.57 -4.00 -3.21
N TYR A 156 -11.70 -4.23 -3.88
CA TYR A 156 -12.94 -3.52 -3.57
C TYR A 156 -13.33 -3.69 -2.11
N ASP A 157 -13.35 -4.93 -1.61
CA ASP A 157 -13.73 -5.24 -0.23
C ASP A 157 -12.78 -4.57 0.77
N VAL A 158 -11.47 -4.53 0.48
CA VAL A 158 -10.47 -3.84 1.32
C VAL A 158 -10.68 -2.33 1.30
N VAL A 159 -10.81 -1.71 0.12
CA VAL A 159 -11.04 -0.27 -0.01
C VAL A 159 -12.32 0.14 0.69
N TYR A 160 -13.43 -0.55 0.40
CA TYR A 160 -14.74 -0.24 0.98
C TYR A 160 -14.72 -0.32 2.50
N ASN A 161 -14.22 -1.42 3.07
CA ASN A 161 -14.19 -1.60 4.52
C ASN A 161 -13.25 -0.62 5.21
N TYR A 162 -12.07 -0.37 4.63
CA TYR A 162 -11.14 0.62 5.16
C TYR A 162 -11.76 2.01 5.17
N SER A 163 -12.37 2.46 4.06
CA SER A 163 -13.06 3.75 3.98
C SER A 163 -14.20 3.84 4.98
N ARG A 164 -15.04 2.80 5.08
CA ARG A 164 -16.16 2.74 6.01
C ARG A 164 -15.74 2.85 7.48
N GLN A 165 -14.60 2.27 7.84
CA GLN A 165 -14.09 2.29 9.22
C GLN A 165 -13.30 3.56 9.54
N THR A 166 -12.68 4.18 8.53
CA THR A 166 -11.76 5.30 8.73
C THR A 166 -12.47 6.66 8.67
N ILE A 167 -13.45 6.82 7.78
CA ILE A 167 -14.13 8.10 7.56
C ILE A 167 -15.01 8.45 8.77
N VAL A 168 -14.93 9.70 9.22
CA VAL A 168 -15.74 10.24 10.31
C VAL A 168 -17.02 10.84 9.74
N PHE A 169 -18.08 10.03 9.64
CA PHE A 169 -19.34 10.41 8.99
C PHE A 169 -20.12 11.54 9.69
N GLY A 170 -20.05 11.65 11.02
CA GLY A 170 -20.91 12.58 11.77
C GLY A 170 -22.40 12.30 11.50
N SER A 171 -23.13 13.30 11.02
CA SER A 171 -24.54 13.18 10.61
C SER A 171 -24.75 12.83 9.14
N ILE A 172 -23.66 12.62 8.37
CA ILE A 172 -23.73 12.36 6.93
C ILE A 172 -24.11 10.90 6.69
N PRO A 173 -25.17 10.61 5.90
CA PRO A 173 -25.66 9.25 5.70
C PRO A 173 -24.82 8.40 4.74
N TRP A 174 -24.04 9.01 3.85
CA TRP A 174 -23.08 8.35 2.95
C TRP A 174 -22.08 9.37 2.40
N VAL A 175 -20.93 8.88 1.91
CA VAL A 175 -19.91 9.72 1.25
C VAL A 175 -19.47 9.07 -0.06
N ASP A 176 -19.25 9.88 -1.08
CA ASP A 176 -18.72 9.42 -2.36
C ASP A 176 -17.20 9.63 -2.41
N ILE A 177 -16.44 8.58 -2.74
CA ILE A 177 -14.99 8.67 -2.94
C ILE A 177 -14.62 8.50 -4.42
N TRP A 178 -13.80 9.41 -4.95
CA TRP A 178 -13.29 9.30 -6.32
C TRP A 178 -12.29 8.15 -6.47
N LEU A 179 -12.45 7.38 -7.55
CA LEU A 179 -11.50 6.38 -7.99
C LEU A 179 -10.60 6.93 -9.11
N GLY A 180 -9.42 6.33 -9.25
CA GLY A 180 -8.51 6.58 -10.36
C GLY A 180 -9.06 6.03 -11.68
N SER A 181 -9.83 4.95 -11.58
CA SER A 181 -10.45 4.28 -12.72
C SER A 181 -11.56 5.10 -13.36
N SER A 182 -11.84 4.81 -14.61
CA SER A 182 -12.94 5.39 -15.38
C SER A 182 -13.89 4.30 -15.87
N TYR A 183 -15.12 4.67 -16.15
CA TYR A 183 -16.11 3.79 -16.75
C TYR A 183 -16.53 4.30 -18.12
N ASN A 184 -16.56 3.39 -19.08
CA ASN A 184 -17.08 3.63 -20.42
C ASN A 184 -18.46 2.97 -20.55
N PRO A 185 -19.55 3.75 -20.62
CA PRO A 185 -20.92 3.24 -20.73
C PRO A 185 -21.25 2.68 -22.11
N ALA A 186 -20.46 2.97 -23.16
CA ALA A 186 -20.69 2.44 -24.49
C ALA A 186 -20.21 0.99 -24.61
N THR A 187 -19.15 0.65 -23.89
CA THR A 187 -18.55 -0.70 -23.88
C THR A 187 -18.86 -1.48 -22.61
N ASP A 188 -19.47 -0.84 -21.61
CA ASP A 188 -19.74 -1.41 -20.29
C ASP A 188 -18.46 -1.95 -19.62
N THR A 189 -17.41 -1.12 -19.61
CA THR A 189 -16.09 -1.52 -19.11
C THR A 189 -15.51 -0.49 -18.15
N VAL A 190 -14.86 -0.98 -17.10
CA VAL A 190 -14.01 -0.18 -16.21
C VAL A 190 -12.56 -0.26 -16.65
N THR A 191 -11.90 0.89 -16.73
CA THR A 191 -10.48 1.01 -17.11
C THR A 191 -9.72 1.68 -15.98
N GLN A 192 -8.66 1.04 -15.52
CA GLN A 192 -7.73 1.59 -14.53
C GLN A 192 -6.99 2.81 -15.11
N SER A 193 -6.40 3.64 -14.24
CA SER A 193 -5.61 4.80 -14.67
C SER A 193 -4.38 4.44 -15.53
N ASN A 194 -3.94 3.17 -15.50
CA ASN A 194 -2.85 2.64 -16.32
C ASN A 194 -3.32 2.02 -17.66
N GLY A 195 -4.61 2.12 -17.99
CA GLY A 195 -5.20 1.58 -19.22
C GLY A 195 -5.58 0.09 -19.17
N LYS A 196 -5.29 -0.63 -18.09
CA LYS A 196 -5.69 -2.04 -17.93
C LYS A 196 -7.17 -2.16 -17.51
N PRO A 197 -7.81 -3.32 -17.75
CA PRO A 197 -9.16 -3.58 -17.24
C PRO A 197 -9.20 -3.45 -15.70
N GLY A 198 -10.19 -2.72 -15.18
CA GLY A 198 -10.46 -2.61 -13.75
C GLY A 198 -11.59 -3.54 -13.30
N TYR A 199 -11.88 -3.52 -12.00
CA TYR A 199 -12.99 -4.27 -11.44
C TYR A 199 -14.31 -3.70 -11.94
N HIS A 200 -15.11 -4.53 -12.59
CA HIS A 200 -16.47 -4.22 -13.03
C HIS A 200 -17.44 -5.12 -12.27
N GLY A 201 -17.77 -4.74 -11.02
CA GLY A 201 -18.55 -5.57 -10.09
C GLY A 201 -19.87 -4.94 -9.66
N ASP A 202 -20.35 -5.34 -8.48
CA ASP A 202 -21.66 -4.97 -7.91
C ASP A 202 -21.75 -3.49 -7.51
N TRP A 203 -21.66 -2.60 -8.50
CA TRP A 203 -21.95 -1.20 -8.32
C TRP A 203 -23.41 -1.03 -7.90
N ILE A 204 -23.70 0.05 -7.18
CA ILE A 204 -25.09 0.40 -6.86
C ILE A 204 -25.90 0.41 -8.16
N PRO A 205 -27.06 -0.26 -8.24
CA PRO A 205 -27.89 -0.25 -9.43
C PRO A 205 -28.15 1.19 -9.92
N GLY A 206 -27.82 1.47 -11.18
CA GLY A 206 -27.88 2.82 -11.76
C GLY A 206 -26.55 3.57 -11.76
N TYR A 207 -25.47 2.99 -11.22
CA TYR A 207 -24.12 3.54 -11.22
C TYR A 207 -23.10 2.64 -11.96
N PRO A 208 -21.98 3.24 -12.41
CA PRO A 208 -21.73 4.68 -12.46
C PRO A 208 -22.67 5.37 -13.47
N TRP A 209 -23.28 6.47 -13.04
CA TRP A 209 -24.23 7.18 -13.88
C TRP A 209 -23.49 7.79 -15.06
N ARG A 210 -23.97 7.53 -16.29
CA ARG A 210 -23.74 8.40 -17.44
C ARG A 210 -23.98 9.86 -17.02
N GLY A 211 -22.92 10.65 -16.92
CA GLY A 211 -23.05 12.11 -17.01
C GLY A 211 -23.71 12.51 -18.35
N SER A 212 -23.61 13.80 -18.71
CA SER A 212 -24.19 14.32 -19.95
C SER A 212 -23.89 13.40 -21.16
N ARG A 213 -24.83 13.28 -22.10
CA ARG A 213 -24.76 12.37 -23.29
C ARG A 213 -23.52 12.54 -24.18
N TYR A 214 -22.61 13.44 -23.84
CA TYR A 214 -21.43 13.84 -24.59
C TYR A 214 -20.10 13.38 -23.96
N GLU A 215 -20.10 12.83 -22.74
CA GLU A 215 -18.89 12.29 -22.12
C GLU A 215 -18.78 10.78 -22.38
N THR A 216 -17.70 10.37 -23.06
CA THR A 216 -17.42 8.95 -23.36
C THR A 216 -16.83 8.21 -22.16
N TYR A 217 -16.27 8.93 -21.19
CA TYR A 217 -15.71 8.37 -19.96
C TYR A 217 -16.22 9.15 -18.76
N THR A 218 -16.80 8.43 -17.82
CA THR A 218 -17.22 8.99 -16.54
C THR A 218 -16.20 8.63 -15.47
N GLY A 219 -15.89 9.58 -14.59
CA GLY A 219 -15.14 9.26 -13.38
C GLY A 219 -15.95 8.32 -12.51
N LEU A 220 -15.28 7.37 -11.87
CA LEU A 220 -15.93 6.43 -10.96
C LEU A 220 -15.93 6.96 -9.53
N LEU A 221 -17.07 6.82 -8.87
CA LEU A 221 -17.26 7.08 -7.45
C LEU A 221 -17.60 5.77 -6.74
N LEU A 222 -17.15 5.63 -5.51
CA LEU A 222 -17.58 4.58 -4.60
C LEU A 222 -18.38 5.21 -3.45
N ASP A 223 -19.64 4.85 -3.35
CA ASP A 223 -20.55 5.26 -2.27
C ASP A 223 -20.21 4.44 -1.01
N ILE A 224 -19.72 5.11 0.03
CA ILE A 224 -19.37 4.51 1.31
C ILE A 224 -20.42 4.91 2.34
N LYS A 225 -20.96 3.91 3.04
CA LYS A 225 -21.96 4.10 4.08
C LYS A 225 -21.40 3.84 5.47
N PRO A 226 -21.87 4.54 6.52
CA PRO A 226 -21.38 4.33 7.88
C PRO A 226 -21.65 2.90 8.39
N PRO A 227 -20.90 2.43 9.41
CA PRO A 227 -21.21 1.20 10.13
C PRO A 227 -22.67 1.20 10.62
N GLY A 228 -23.41 0.12 10.36
CA GLY A 228 -24.82 -0.03 10.79
C GLY A 228 -25.88 0.56 9.86
N TYR A 229 -25.49 1.26 8.80
CA TYR A 229 -26.43 1.64 7.73
C TYR A 229 -26.72 0.40 6.87
N THR A 230 -27.99 -0.04 6.85
CA THR A 230 -28.51 -1.13 6.03
C THR A 230 -29.24 -0.59 4.81
#